data_AF-A0A8I0L1F1-F1
#
_entry.id   AF-A0A8I0L1F1-F1
#
_cell.length_a   1.000
_cell.length_b   1.000
_cell.length_c   1.000
_cell.angle_alpha   90.00
_cell.angle_beta   90.00
_cell.angle_gamma   90.00
#
_symmetry.space_group_name_H-M   'P 1'
#
loop_
_entity.id
_entity.type
_entity.pdbx_description
1 polymer ?
#
loop_
_entity_poly.entity_id
_entity_poly.type
_entity_poly.pdbx_seq_one_letter_code
_entity_poly.pdbx_strand_id
1 'polypeptide(L)'
;MFKVVLTGAALAFAVPVLAQPTEIADPYGAASISKGRIGTIERKLEAAYQKGDRSPEILLNLAAIRLQEKRPAEARDLYKAVLAQPNLDMATLSGGAMSHEIAQRGMAGALAMID
;
A
#
# COMPACT_ATOMS: atom_id res chain seq x y z
N MET A 1 -29.36 -0.05 -54.04
CA MET A 1 -28.27 -0.29 -53.07
C MET A 1 -27.35 0.93 -53.07
N PHE A 2 -27.45 1.82 -52.09
CA PHE A 2 -26.53 2.95 -51.94
C PHE A 2 -25.49 2.57 -50.88
N LYS A 3 -24.21 2.56 -51.27
CA LYS A 3 -23.07 2.39 -50.35
C LYS A 3 -22.42 3.75 -50.16
N VAL A 4 -22.57 4.32 -48.97
CA VAL A 4 -21.88 5.53 -48.54
C VAL A 4 -20.42 5.18 -48.26
N VAL A 5 -19.50 5.86 -48.94
CA VAL A 5 -18.08 5.89 -48.62
C VAL A 5 -17.87 7.03 -47.62
N LEU A 6 -17.45 6.69 -46.39
CA LEU A 6 -16.99 7.68 -45.41
C LEU A 6 -15.46 7.56 -45.29
N THR A 7 -14.77 8.31 -46.14
CA THR A 7 -13.39 8.74 -45.90
C THR A 7 -13.41 9.84 -44.85
N GLY A 8 -12.83 9.59 -43.68
CA GLY A 8 -12.67 10.57 -42.62
C GLY A 8 -11.34 10.35 -41.91
N ALA A 9 -10.28 10.98 -42.43
CA ALA A 9 -9.05 11.18 -41.69
C ALA A 9 -9.34 12.17 -40.54
N ALA A 10 -9.17 11.73 -39.30
CA ALA A 10 -9.23 12.61 -38.13
C ALA A 10 -7.94 12.47 -37.32
N LEU A 11 -7.30 13.63 -37.18
CA LEU A 11 -6.05 13.92 -36.52
C LEU A 11 -5.90 13.26 -35.14
N ALA A 12 -4.71 12.70 -34.92
CA ALA A 12 -4.22 12.27 -33.62
C ALA A 12 -4.06 13.50 -32.70
N PHE A 13 -4.97 13.64 -31.73
CA PHE A 13 -4.71 14.45 -30.56
C PHE A 13 -3.89 13.62 -29.57
N ALA A 14 -2.61 13.97 -29.43
CA ALA A 14 -1.78 13.51 -28.34
C ALA A 14 -2.29 14.16 -27.04
N VAL A 15 -3.19 13.47 -26.34
CA VAL A 15 -3.51 13.80 -24.95
C VAL A 15 -2.26 13.53 -24.11
N PRO A 16 -1.70 14.52 -23.41
CA PRO A 16 -0.67 14.24 -22.42
C PRO A 16 -1.30 13.33 -21.38
N VAL A 17 -0.72 12.14 -21.21
CA VAL A 17 -0.99 11.26 -20.08
C VAL A 17 -0.66 12.08 -18.83
N LEU A 18 -1.69 12.63 -18.20
CA LEU A 18 -1.58 13.05 -16.82
C LEU A 18 -1.23 11.79 -16.05
N ALA A 19 -0.01 11.75 -15.52
CA ALA A 19 0.41 10.75 -14.56
C ALA A 19 -0.66 10.74 -13.46
N GLN A 20 -1.56 9.76 -13.53
CA GLN A 20 -2.48 9.50 -12.46
C GLN A 20 -1.59 9.24 -11.24
N PRO A 21 -1.85 9.86 -10.08
CA PRO A 21 -1.26 9.34 -8.85
C PRO A 21 -1.61 7.87 -8.89
N THR A 22 -0.61 7.00 -8.98
CA THR A 22 -0.81 5.58 -8.74
C THR A 22 -1.32 5.56 -7.33
N GLU A 23 -2.65 5.49 -7.20
CA GLU A 23 -3.34 5.20 -5.97
C GLU A 23 -2.57 4.02 -5.43
N ILE A 24 -1.81 4.27 -4.36
CA ILE A 24 -0.89 3.30 -3.80
C ILE A 24 -1.82 2.19 -3.36
N ALA A 25 -1.98 1.19 -4.23
CA ALA A 25 -2.88 0.08 -4.04
C ALA A 25 -2.46 -0.49 -2.71
N ASP A 26 -3.30 -0.29 -1.70
CA ASP A 26 -2.98 -0.56 -0.31
C ASP A 26 -2.65 -2.05 -0.19
N PRO A 27 -1.37 -2.43 -0.19
CA PRO A 27 -1.01 -3.78 -0.59
C PRO A 27 -1.36 -4.80 0.51
N TYR A 28 -1.64 -4.31 1.71
CA TYR A 28 -1.85 -5.09 2.93
C TYR A 28 -3.30 -5.06 3.43
N GLY A 29 -4.16 -4.33 2.73
CA GLY A 29 -5.58 -4.20 3.06
C GLY A 29 -5.90 -3.22 4.18
N ALA A 30 -4.94 -2.42 4.69
CA ALA A 30 -5.19 -1.41 5.72
C ALA A 30 -6.14 -0.29 5.23
N ALA A 31 -5.81 0.33 4.11
CA ALA A 31 -6.67 1.32 3.44
C ALA A 31 -7.99 0.74 2.88
N SER A 32 -8.07 -0.57 2.61
CA SER A 32 -9.29 -1.27 2.19
C SER A 32 -10.25 -1.56 3.35
N ILE A 33 -9.78 -1.36 4.59
CA ILE A 33 -10.60 -1.53 5.79
C ILE A 33 -11.37 -0.23 6.04
N SER A 34 -12.71 -0.32 6.03
CA SER A 34 -13.56 0.80 6.45
C SER A 34 -13.21 1.24 7.88
N LYS A 35 -13.24 2.55 8.16
CA LYS A 35 -12.82 3.11 9.47
C LYS A 35 -13.36 2.35 10.70
N GLY A 36 -14.58 1.84 10.65
CA GLY A 36 -15.18 1.04 11.74
C GLY A 36 -14.55 -0.34 11.96
N ARG A 37 -13.94 -0.95 10.94
CA ARG A 37 -13.24 -2.24 11.06
C ARG A 37 -11.76 -2.08 11.46
N ILE A 38 -11.14 -0.92 11.21
CA ILE A 38 -9.72 -0.66 11.53
C ILE A 38 -9.44 -0.92 13.00
N GLY A 39 -10.22 -0.31 13.91
CA GLY A 39 -9.99 -0.47 15.34
C GLY A 39 -10.11 -1.93 15.84
N THR A 40 -10.92 -2.77 15.19
CA THR A 40 -11.00 -4.20 15.56
C THR A 40 -9.78 -4.98 15.07
N ILE A 41 -9.27 -4.64 13.89
CA ILE A 41 -8.09 -5.29 13.30
C ILE A 41 -6.83 -4.84 14.03
N GLU A 42 -6.68 -3.54 14.28
CA GLU A 42 -5.58 -2.98 15.06
C GLU A 42 -5.47 -3.66 16.44
N ARG A 43 -6.56 -3.77 17.19
CA ARG A 43 -6.54 -4.46 18.51
C ARG A 43 -6.06 -5.90 18.42
N LYS A 44 -6.42 -6.62 17.35
CA LYS A 44 -5.98 -8.02 17.15
C LYS A 44 -4.48 -8.08 16.83
N LEU A 45 -4.00 -7.21 15.94
CA LEU A 45 -2.59 -7.12 15.57
C LEU A 45 -1.73 -6.68 16.75
N GLU A 46 -2.18 -5.66 17.49
CA GLU A 46 -1.53 -5.19 18.72
C GLU A 46 -1.48 -6.31 19.75
N ALA A 47 -2.56 -7.06 19.97
CA ALA A 47 -2.52 -8.19 20.90
C ALA A 47 -1.51 -9.28 20.48
N ALA A 48 -1.36 -9.57 19.19
CA ALA A 48 -0.34 -10.49 18.70
C ALA A 48 1.08 -9.93 18.91
N TYR A 49 1.27 -8.65 18.58
CA TYR A 49 2.52 -7.94 18.83
C TYR A 49 2.91 -7.93 20.32
N GLN A 50 1.96 -7.67 21.22
CA GLN A 50 2.22 -7.71 22.67
C GLN A 50 2.51 -9.12 23.18
N LYS A 51 2.01 -10.16 22.50
CA LYS A 51 2.34 -11.58 22.78
C LYS A 51 3.70 -12.02 22.21
N GLY A 52 4.43 -11.13 21.55
CA GLY A 52 5.75 -11.40 21.00
C GLY A 52 5.77 -11.83 19.54
N ASP A 53 4.63 -11.84 18.85
CA ASP A 53 4.63 -12.07 17.40
C ASP A 53 5.32 -10.89 16.71
N ARG A 54 6.38 -11.20 15.97
CA ARG A 54 7.19 -10.24 15.22
C ARG A 54 7.22 -10.60 13.74
N SER A 55 6.31 -11.45 13.27
CA SER A 55 6.23 -11.80 11.85
C SER A 55 6.09 -10.55 10.96
N PRO A 56 6.68 -10.54 9.75
CA PRO A 56 6.56 -9.43 8.82
C PRO A 56 5.10 -9.02 8.59
N GLU A 57 4.18 -9.98 8.51
CA GLU A 57 2.75 -9.75 8.35
C GLU A 57 2.18 -8.85 9.44
N ILE A 58 2.45 -9.16 10.72
CA ILE A 58 1.95 -8.37 11.85
C ILE A 58 2.54 -6.96 11.82
N LEU A 59 3.86 -6.86 11.62
CA LEU A 59 4.56 -5.58 11.64
C LEU A 59 4.10 -4.66 10.49
N LEU A 60 3.96 -5.21 9.28
CA LEU A 60 3.55 -4.46 8.09
C LEU A 60 2.11 -3.99 8.18
N ASN A 61 1.20 -4.87 8.63
CA ASN A 61 -0.21 -4.51 8.80
C ASN A 61 -0.38 -3.45 9.89
N LEU A 62 0.34 -3.58 11.01
CA LEU A 62 0.29 -2.58 12.07
C LEU A 62 0.90 -1.26 11.59
N ALA A 63 2.01 -1.28 10.86
CA ALA A 63 2.64 -0.07 10.30
C ALA A 63 1.71 0.68 9.34
N ALA A 64 1.01 -0.05 8.47
CA ALA A 64 0.06 0.53 7.53
C ALA A 64 -1.12 1.20 8.27
N ILE A 65 -1.65 0.58 9.33
CA ILE A 65 -2.68 1.19 10.19
C ILE A 65 -2.14 2.46 10.85
N ARG A 66 -0.93 2.43 11.42
CA ARG A 66 -0.32 3.62 12.04
C ARG A 66 -0.17 4.77 11.05
N LEU A 67 0.17 4.52 9.78
CA LEU A 67 0.18 5.57 8.75
C LEU A 67 -1.22 6.14 8.50
N GLN A 68 -2.21 5.27 8.35
CA GLN A 68 -3.60 5.69 8.11
C GLN A 68 -4.15 6.53 9.27
N GLU A 69 -3.72 6.25 10.49
CA GLU A 69 -4.06 7.03 11.70
C GLU A 69 -3.19 8.28 11.92
N LYS A 70 -2.35 8.65 10.94
CA LYS A 70 -1.42 9.80 11.04
C LYS A 70 -0.41 9.68 12.19
N ARG A 71 0.09 8.46 12.42
CA ARG A 71 1.15 8.14 13.40
C ARG A 71 2.43 7.68 12.66
N PRO A 72 3.05 8.54 11.83
CA PRO A 72 4.09 8.11 10.90
C PRO A 72 5.40 7.70 11.59
N ALA A 73 5.73 8.27 12.74
CA ALA A 73 6.92 7.87 13.50
C ALA A 73 6.83 6.40 13.97
N GLU A 74 5.67 5.96 14.45
CA GLU A 74 5.45 4.58 14.85
C GLU A 74 5.48 3.63 13.65
N ALA A 75 4.87 4.03 12.54
CA ALA A 75 4.92 3.25 11.30
C ALA A 75 6.35 3.06 10.80
N ARG A 76 7.16 4.13 10.80
CA ARG A 76 8.58 4.10 10.43
C ARG A 76 9.34 3.05 11.25
N ASP A 77 9.12 3.00 12.56
CA ASP A 77 9.85 2.09 13.44
C ASP A 77 9.44 0.62 13.20
N LEU A 78 8.16 0.38 12.89
CA LEU A 78 7.67 -0.95 12.49
C LEU A 78 8.24 -1.39 11.12
N TYR A 79 8.30 -0.49 10.13
CA TYR A 79 8.94 -0.81 8.84
C TYR A 79 10.44 -1.11 9.00
N LYS A 80 11.15 -0.37 9.86
CA LYS A 80 12.55 -0.69 10.21
C LYS A 80 12.68 -2.09 10.82
N ALA A 81 11.74 -2.50 11.67
CA ALA A 81 11.76 -3.82 12.27
C ALA A 81 11.61 -4.94 11.23
N VAL A 82 10.80 -4.73 10.18
CA VAL A 82 10.68 -5.69 9.06
C VAL A 82 11.97 -5.76 8.26
N LEU A 83 12.61 -4.62 7.99
CA LEU A 83 13.88 -4.57 7.25
C LEU A 83 15.04 -5.25 7.98
N ALA A 84 14.92 -5.47 9.29
CA ALA A 84 15.88 -6.22 10.09
C ALA A 84 15.65 -7.75 10.08
N GLN A 85 14.60 -8.22 9.40
CA GLN A 85 14.23 -9.64 9.31
C GLN A 85 14.58 -10.24 7.95
N PRO A 86 14.53 -11.58 7.79
CA PRO A 86 14.61 -12.21 6.48
C PRO A 86 13.60 -11.62 5.50
N ASN A 87 14.03 -11.46 4.24
CA ASN A 87 13.15 -11.01 3.18
C ASN A 87 12.27 -12.18 2.72
N LEU A 88 10.96 -12.08 2.91
CA LEU A 88 10.00 -13.16 2.65
C LEU A 88 9.09 -12.79 1.48
N ASP A 89 8.71 -13.77 0.67
CA ASP A 89 7.64 -13.59 -0.32
C ASP A 89 6.29 -13.55 0.40
N MET A 90 5.50 -12.52 0.11
CA MET A 90 4.23 -12.26 0.77
C MET A 90 3.11 -12.12 -0.26
N ALA A 91 1.96 -12.71 0.04
CA ALA A 91 0.75 -12.45 -0.71
C ALA A 91 0.20 -11.05 -0.35
N THR A 92 -0.02 -10.23 -1.37
CA THR A 92 -0.61 -8.88 -1.28
C THR A 92 -1.87 -8.80 -2.14
N LEU A 93 -2.67 -7.73 -1.98
CA LEU A 93 -3.83 -7.50 -2.83
C LEU A 93 -3.48 -7.31 -4.32
N SER A 94 -2.23 -6.92 -4.61
CA SER A 94 -1.73 -6.70 -5.97
C SER A 94 -0.95 -7.91 -6.54
N GLY A 95 -0.87 -9.02 -5.80
CA GLY A 95 -0.07 -10.20 -6.16
C GLY A 95 1.02 -10.52 -5.13
N GLY A 96 2.09 -11.22 -5.53
CA GLY A 96 3.24 -11.48 -4.66
C GLY A 96 4.17 -10.27 -4.56
N ALA A 97 4.72 -9.99 -3.38
CA ALA A 97 5.77 -8.99 -3.19
C ALA A 97 6.66 -9.38 -2.00
N MET A 98 7.92 -8.93 -2.05
CA MET A 98 8.88 -9.21 -0.99
C MET A 98 8.66 -8.30 0.23
N SER A 99 8.78 -8.84 1.45
CA SER A 99 8.55 -8.11 2.72
C SER A 99 9.39 -6.84 2.85
N HIS A 100 10.61 -6.84 2.29
CA HIS A 100 11.47 -5.65 2.27
C HIS A 100 11.00 -4.60 1.28
N GLU A 101 10.57 -4.98 0.07
CA GLU A 101 10.05 -4.03 -0.93
C GLU A 101 8.81 -3.31 -0.40
N ILE A 102 7.95 -4.10 0.20
CA ILE A 102 6.77 -3.69 0.95
C ILE A 102 7.15 -2.65 2.02
N ALA A 103 8.11 -2.99 2.90
CA ALA A 103 8.52 -2.12 4.00
C ALA A 103 9.18 -0.82 3.50
N GLN A 104 9.98 -0.88 2.43
CA GLN A 104 10.65 0.30 1.86
C GLN A 104 9.65 1.29 1.28
N ARG A 105 8.62 0.82 0.56
CA ARG A 105 7.57 1.68 0.03
C ARG A 105 6.78 2.36 1.16
N GLY A 106 6.38 1.60 2.17
CA GLY A 106 5.71 2.13 3.35
C GLY A 106 6.56 3.12 4.15
N MET A 107 7.86 2.82 4.30
CA MET A 107 8.84 3.69 4.96
C MET A 107 8.98 5.04 4.26
N ALA A 108 9.05 5.05 2.92
CA ALA A 108 9.09 6.30 2.16
C ALA A 108 7.84 7.16 2.41
N GLY A 109 6.65 6.54 2.44
CA GLY A 109 5.41 7.22 2.80
C GLY A 109 5.42 7.76 4.24
N ALA A 110 5.98 7.01 5.20
CA ALA A 110 6.11 7.45 6.58
C ALA A 110 7.01 8.68 6.73
N LEU A 111 8.17 8.68 6.05
CA LEU A 111 9.11 9.79 6.09
C LEU A 111 8.52 11.07 5.47
N ALA A 112 7.80 10.94 4.37
CA ALA A 112 7.11 12.06 3.72
C ALA A 112 6.01 12.72 4.57
N MET A 113 5.55 12.07 5.65
CA MET A 113 4.57 12.63 6.60
C MET A 113 5.23 13.22 7.87
N ILE A 114 6.55 13.03 8.04
CA ILE A 114 7.33 13.53 9.18
C ILE A 114 8.03 14.85 8.82
N ASP A 115 8.49 14.97 7.58
CA ASP A 115 9.14 16.17 7.03
C ASP A 115 8.16 17.32 6.77
#